data_AF-A0A1I1Z812-F1
#
_entry.id   AF-A0A1I1Z812-F1
#
_cell.length_a   1.000
_cell.length_b   1.000
_cell.length_c   1.000
_cell.angle_alpha   90.00
_cell.angle_beta   90.00
_cell.angle_gamma   90.00
#
_symmetry.space_group_name_H-M   'P 1'
#
loop_
_entity.id
_entity.type
_entity.pdbx_description
1 polymer ?
#
loop_
_entity_poly.entity_id
_entity_poly.type
_entity_poly.pdbx_seq_one_letter_code
_entity_poly.pdbx_strand_id
1 'polypeptide(L)'
;MPNGSELDGVTDSPSAAEAVGAGSVRVEPSAIPNLISSLQSSLDAVGVQIEHAITELRIHPWAGDPVSTGVAAKFNEHSVGGDRAALTALYGYRDRLQSASDALRAVERRYSETEDANTSRMRTGC
;
A
#
# COMPACT_ATOMS: atom_id res chain seq x y z
N MET A 1 -31.48 41.01 -10.34
CA MET A 1 -30.08 41.48 -10.44
C MET A 1 -29.53 41.63 -9.02
N PRO A 2 -28.24 41.39 -8.71
CA PRO A 2 -27.21 40.54 -9.34
C PRO A 2 -26.42 39.65 -8.32
N ASN A 3 -25.38 38.97 -8.84
CA ASN A 3 -24.44 37.98 -8.29
C ASN A 3 -23.45 38.41 -7.18
N GLY A 4 -22.84 37.40 -6.55
CA GLY A 4 -21.45 37.39 -6.05
C GLY A 4 -21.07 36.01 -5.48
N SER A 5 -20.48 35.11 -6.29
CA SER A 5 -19.04 34.73 -6.29
C SER A 5 -18.61 33.96 -5.02
N GLU A 6 -18.50 32.63 -5.11
CA GLU A 6 -17.22 31.89 -5.24
C GLU A 6 -16.28 32.03 -4.04
N LEU A 7 -16.14 30.96 -3.25
CA LEU A 7 -14.91 30.50 -2.59
C LEU A 7 -15.09 28.98 -2.38
N ASP A 8 -14.68 28.17 -3.35
CA ASP A 8 -13.34 27.55 -3.38
C ASP A 8 -13.06 26.76 -2.09
N GLY A 9 -13.46 25.49 -2.11
CA GLY A 9 -13.18 24.50 -1.08
C GLY A 9 -12.37 23.35 -1.65
N VAL A 10 -11.43 23.65 -2.55
CA VAL A 10 -10.33 22.73 -2.85
C VAL A 10 -9.33 22.81 -1.70
N THR A 11 -9.55 21.99 -0.68
CA THR A 11 -8.48 21.63 0.25
C THR A 11 -8.27 20.14 0.10
N ASP A 12 -7.47 19.82 -0.92
CA ASP A 12 -6.31 18.95 -0.80
C ASP A 12 -6.52 17.79 0.18
N SER A 13 -7.18 16.74 -0.30
CA SER A 13 -6.94 15.43 0.30
C SER A 13 -5.47 15.13 0.02
N PRO A 14 -4.60 14.98 1.02
CA PRO A 14 -3.22 14.64 0.76
C PRO A 14 -3.24 13.34 -0.04
N SER A 15 -2.80 13.43 -1.29
CA SER A 15 -2.64 12.27 -2.15
C SER A 15 -1.75 11.31 -1.37
N ALA A 16 -2.26 10.11 -1.04
CA ALA A 16 -1.49 9.10 -0.30
C ALA A 16 -0.13 8.78 -0.98
N ALA A 17 0.04 9.19 -2.24
CA ALA A 17 1.28 9.13 -2.98
C ALA A 17 2.36 10.14 -2.52
N GLU A 18 2.00 11.32 -1.99
CA GLU A 18 2.93 12.39 -1.59
C GLU A 18 3.52 12.19 -0.18
N ALA A 19 2.88 11.37 0.66
CA ALA A 19 3.39 11.05 2.00
C ALA A 19 4.56 10.05 1.99
N VAL A 20 4.84 9.39 0.86
CA VAL A 20 5.96 8.45 0.73
C VAL A 20 7.22 9.21 0.28
N GLY A 21 7.60 10.21 1.07
CA GLY A 21 8.92 10.83 0.96
C GLY A 21 10.00 9.82 1.32
N ALA A 22 11.11 9.82 0.57
CA ALA A 22 12.29 9.03 0.86
C ALA A 22 12.95 9.49 2.18
N GLY A 23 12.36 9.08 3.31
CA GLY A 23 12.92 9.23 4.64
C GLY A 23 13.69 7.97 5.04
N SER A 24 14.86 8.14 5.64
CA SER A 24 15.55 7.02 6.28
C SER A 24 14.96 6.78 7.67
N VAL A 25 14.54 5.54 7.93
CA VAL A 25 14.02 5.12 9.23
C VAL A 25 15.13 4.39 9.97
N ARG A 26 15.49 4.85 11.18
CA ARG A 26 16.35 4.08 12.08
C ARG A 26 15.50 3.07 12.84
N VAL A 27 15.96 1.82 12.83
CA VAL A 27 15.27 0.70 13.47
C VAL A 27 16.26 -0.01 14.39
N GLU A 28 15.85 -0.26 15.63
CA GLU A 28 16.59 -1.11 16.56
C GLU A 28 16.55 -2.56 16.08
N PRO A 29 17.66 -3.31 16.07
CA PRO A 29 17.70 -4.68 15.55
C PRO A 29 16.67 -5.62 16.18
N SER A 30 16.42 -5.46 17.48
CA SER A 30 15.43 -6.25 18.23
C SER A 30 13.98 -5.97 17.82
N ALA A 31 13.70 -4.83 17.19
CA ALA A 31 12.38 -4.46 16.71
C ALA A 31 12.07 -4.98 15.30
N ILE A 32 13.09 -5.37 14.52
CA ILE A 32 12.95 -5.81 13.13
C ILE A 32 11.98 -7.00 12.97
N PRO A 33 12.04 -8.06 13.80
CA PRO A 33 11.11 -9.19 13.66
C PRO A 33 9.63 -8.78 13.86
N ASN A 34 9.36 -7.90 14.81
CA ASN A 34 8.01 -7.40 15.08
C ASN A 34 7.50 -6.53 13.93
N LEU A 35 8.37 -5.71 13.33
CA LEU A 35 8.04 -4.92 12.15
C LEU A 35 7.72 -5.80 10.94
N ILE A 36 8.52 -6.85 10.70
CA ILE A 36 8.25 -7.82 9.63
C ILE A 36 6.89 -8.49 9.86
N SER A 37 6.60 -8.93 11.08
CA SER A 37 5.31 -9.55 11.42
C SER A 37 4.13 -8.59 11.19
N SER A 38 4.25 -7.33 11.59
CA SER A 38 3.20 -6.32 11.37
C SER A 38 2.95 -6.04 9.88
N LEU A 39 4.02 -6.01 9.07
CA LEU A 39 3.90 -5.86 7.62
C LEU A 39 3.24 -7.09 6.98
N GLN A 40 3.56 -8.30 7.46
CA GLN A 40 2.90 -9.52 7.00
C GLN A 40 1.41 -9.52 7.32
N SER A 41 1.02 -9.17 8.55
CA SER A 41 -0.40 -9.06 8.90
C SER A 41 -1.13 -8.01 8.04
N SER A 42 -0.44 -6.92 7.70
CA SER A 42 -0.99 -5.90 6.80
C SER A 42 -1.13 -6.42 5.36
N LEU A 43 -0.16 -7.19 4.87
CA LEU A 43 -0.22 -7.86 3.56
C LEU A 43 -1.38 -8.85 3.50
N ASP A 44 -1.57 -9.67 4.53
CA ASP A 44 -2.66 -10.63 4.61
C ASP A 44 -4.02 -9.93 4.55
N ALA A 45 -4.18 -8.84 5.33
CA ALA A 45 -5.41 -8.06 5.33
C ALA A 45 -5.71 -7.42 3.97
N VAL A 46 -4.69 -6.86 3.30
CA VAL A 46 -4.84 -6.27 1.96
C VAL A 46 -5.12 -7.36 0.92
N GLY A 47 -4.52 -8.54 1.06
CA GLY A 47 -4.78 -9.69 0.19
C GLY A 47 -6.25 -10.07 0.16
N VAL A 48 -6.88 -10.21 1.33
CA VAL A 48 -8.32 -10.49 1.45
C VAL A 48 -9.17 -9.40 0.81
N GLN A 49 -8.82 -8.13 1.01
CA GLN A 49 -9.55 -7.01 0.41
C GLN A 49 -9.45 -7.00 -1.11
N ILE A 50 -8.29 -7.34 -1.67
CA ILE A 50 -8.10 -7.48 -3.12
C ILE A 50 -8.96 -8.62 -3.66
N GLU A 51 -8.97 -9.78 -3.00
CA GLU A 51 -9.79 -10.92 -3.42
C GLU A 51 -11.28 -10.56 -3.47
N HIS A 52 -11.79 -9.92 -2.41
CA HIS A 52 -13.17 -9.44 -2.36
C HIS A 52 -13.43 -8.37 -3.43
N ALA A 53 -12.50 -7.44 -3.65
CA ALA A 53 -12.66 -6.41 -4.66
C ALA A 53 -12.74 -6.99 -6.08
N ILE A 54 -12.00 -8.06 -6.39
CA ILE A 54 -12.06 -8.71 -7.71
C ILE A 54 -13.46 -9.30 -7.96
N THR A 55 -14.08 -9.90 -6.94
CA THR A 55 -15.34 -10.62 -7.09
C THR A 55 -16.58 -9.73 -6.94
N GLU A 56 -16.54 -8.77 -6.02
CA GLU A 56 -17.73 -8.02 -5.60
C GLU A 56 -17.80 -6.61 -6.18
N LEU A 57 -16.67 -6.02 -6.57
CA LEU A 57 -16.64 -4.59 -6.93
C LEU A 57 -17.26 -4.32 -8.30
N ARG A 58 -17.29 -5.30 -9.21
CA ARG A 58 -17.84 -5.09 -10.55
C ARG A 58 -19.37 -5.04 -10.49
N ILE A 59 -19.94 -3.91 -10.90
CA ILE A 59 -21.40 -3.73 -10.92
C ILE A 59 -21.98 -3.93 -12.32
N HIS A 60 -23.26 -4.33 -12.37
CA HIS A 60 -24.02 -4.51 -13.60
C HIS A 60 -25.11 -3.43 -13.72
N PRO A 61 -25.58 -3.09 -14.94
CA PRO A 61 -26.73 -2.21 -15.12
C PRO A 61 -27.95 -2.79 -14.39
N TRP A 62 -28.49 -2.05 -13.41
CA TRP A 62 -29.53 -2.57 -12.51
C TRP A 62 -30.96 -2.32 -12.99
N ALA A 63 -31.17 -1.37 -13.92
CA ALA A 63 -32.51 -0.94 -14.34
C ALA A 63 -32.76 -1.10 -15.85
N GLY A 64 -31.79 -1.63 -16.61
CA GLY A 64 -31.93 -1.88 -18.05
C GLY A 64 -32.10 -0.61 -18.89
N ASP A 65 -31.90 0.55 -18.29
CA ASP A 65 -32.01 1.86 -18.93
C ASP A 65 -30.62 2.41 -19.32
N PRO A 66 -30.56 3.43 -20.19
CA PRO A 66 -29.29 4.03 -20.61
C PRO A 66 -28.48 4.64 -19.46
N VAL A 67 -29.13 5.15 -18.41
CA VAL A 67 -28.44 5.76 -17.26
C VAL A 67 -27.78 4.67 -16.42
N SER A 68 -28.49 3.60 -16.03
CA SER A 68 -27.85 2.51 -15.28
C SER A 68 -26.71 1.86 -16.06
N THR A 69 -26.82 1.78 -17.39
CA THR A 69 -25.74 1.33 -18.27
C THR A 69 -24.52 2.25 -18.22
N GLY A 70 -24.72 3.56 -18.36
CA GLY A 70 -23.65 4.55 -18.31
C GLY A 70 -22.98 4.65 -16.94
N VAL A 71 -23.75 4.57 -15.86
CA VAL A 71 -23.22 4.60 -14.49
C VAL A 71 -22.42 3.34 -14.18
N ALA A 72 -22.94 2.15 -14.54
CA ALA A 72 -22.20 0.90 -14.37
C ALA A 72 -20.86 0.91 -15.14
N ALA A 73 -20.83 1.46 -16.36
CA ALA A 73 -19.61 1.59 -17.14
C ALA A 73 -18.57 2.50 -16.44
N LYS A 74 -18.97 3.72 -16.05
CA LYS A 74 -18.07 4.67 -15.38
C LYS A 74 -17.58 4.16 -14.02
N PHE A 75 -18.46 3.53 -13.25
CA PHE A 75 -18.07 2.95 -11.97
C PHE A 75 -17.04 1.85 -12.18
N ASN A 76 -17.28 0.91 -13.10
CA ASN A 76 -16.35 -0.18 -13.37
C ASN A 76 -15.00 0.31 -13.91
N GLU A 77 -14.98 1.38 -14.70
CA GLU A 77 -13.74 2.04 -15.12
C GLU A 77 -12.94 2.50 -13.89
N HIS A 78 -13.51 3.32 -13.01
CA HIS A 78 -12.77 3.81 -11.84
C HIS A 78 -12.48 2.75 -10.77
N SER A 79 -13.22 1.64 -10.75
CA SER A 79 -13.11 0.63 -9.69
C SER A 79 -12.19 -0.53 -10.08
N VAL A 80 -12.35 -1.08 -11.28
CA VAL A 80 -11.63 -2.27 -11.75
C VAL A 80 -10.90 -2.09 -13.09
N GLY A 81 -11.15 -1.00 -13.81
CA GLY A 81 -10.67 -0.79 -15.18
C GLY A 81 -9.59 0.28 -15.33
N GLY A 82 -8.35 -0.14 -15.58
CA GLY A 82 -7.27 0.76 -15.99
C GLY A 82 -6.34 1.21 -14.86
N ASP A 83 -5.36 2.04 -15.21
CA ASP A 83 -4.18 2.29 -14.38
C ASP A 83 -4.47 3.09 -13.10
N ARG A 84 -5.56 3.86 -13.10
CA ARG A 84 -6.03 4.64 -11.93
C ARG A 84 -7.20 3.99 -11.20
N ALA A 85 -7.54 2.74 -11.56
CA ALA A 85 -8.60 2.03 -10.88
C ALA A 85 -8.26 1.80 -9.40
N ALA A 86 -9.27 1.81 -8.55
CA ALA A 86 -9.11 1.52 -7.12
C ALA A 86 -8.39 0.18 -6.88
N LEU A 87 -8.74 -0.85 -7.67
CA LEU A 87 -8.07 -2.16 -7.62
C LEU A 87 -6.58 -2.07 -7.98
N THR A 88 -6.21 -1.26 -8.97
CA THR A 88 -4.81 -1.03 -9.34
C THR A 88 -4.02 -0.34 -8.21
N ALA A 89 -4.64 0.61 -7.52
CA ALA A 89 -4.03 1.26 -6.36
C ALA A 89 -3.81 0.27 -5.20
N LEU A 90 -4.75 -0.66 -4.96
CA LEU A 90 -4.59 -1.71 -3.95
C LEU A 90 -3.41 -2.64 -4.27
N TYR A 91 -3.25 -3.05 -5.53
CA TYR A 91 -2.06 -3.82 -5.94
C TYR A 91 -0.76 -3.04 -5.70
N GLY A 92 -0.71 -1.77 -6.09
CA GLY A 92 0.46 -0.93 -5.85
C GLY A 92 0.79 -0.77 -4.36
N TYR A 93 -0.22 -0.69 -3.50
CA TYR A 93 -0.01 -0.65 -2.05
C TYR A 93 0.55 -1.97 -1.50
N ARG A 94 -0.02 -3.11 -1.90
CA ARG A 94 0.49 -4.44 -1.55
C ARG A 94 1.96 -4.59 -1.95
N ASP A 95 2.31 -4.21 -3.17
CA ASP A 95 3.66 -4.35 -3.68
C ASP A 95 4.66 -3.46 -2.90
N ARG A 96 4.24 -2.28 -2.43
CA ARG A 96 5.03 -1.44 -1.53
C ARG A 96 5.24 -2.09 -0.16
N LEU A 97 4.20 -2.69 0.43
CA LEU A 97 4.32 -3.42 1.70
C LEU A 97 5.27 -4.61 1.58
N GLN A 98 5.17 -5.36 0.47
CA GLN A 98 6.06 -6.49 0.20
C GLN A 98 7.52 -6.02 0.06
N SER A 99 7.74 -4.96 -0.71
CA SER A 99 9.08 -4.37 -0.88
C SER A 99 9.69 -3.90 0.44
N ALA A 100 8.88 -3.31 1.33
CA ALA A 100 9.33 -2.90 2.66
C ALA A 100 9.70 -4.10 3.54
N SER A 101 8.90 -5.17 3.51
CA SER A 101 9.18 -6.41 4.26
C SER A 101 10.48 -7.07 3.80
N ASP A 102 10.70 -7.15 2.48
CA ASP A 102 11.90 -7.74 1.90
C ASP A 102 13.16 -6.91 2.23
N ALA A 103 13.04 -5.58 2.23
CA ALA A 103 14.12 -4.69 2.66
C ALA A 103 14.49 -4.92 4.14
N LEU A 104 13.50 -5.03 5.04
CA LEU A 104 13.75 -5.30 6.46
C LEU A 104 14.41 -6.67 6.70
N ARG A 105 13.98 -7.71 5.98
CA ARG A 105 14.62 -9.04 6.04
C ARG A 105 16.06 -9.02 5.54
N ALA A 106 16.36 -8.21 4.52
CA ALA A 106 17.73 -8.03 4.05
C ALA A 106 18.61 -7.34 5.10
N VAL A 107 18.05 -6.35 5.80
CA VAL A 107 18.73 -5.67 6.92
C VAL A 107 18.96 -6.63 8.09
N GLU A 108 17.97 -7.44 8.47
CA GLU A 108 18.09 -8.44 9.53
C GLU A 108 19.25 -9.42 9.28
N ARG A 109 19.29 -10.03 8.08
CA ARG A 109 20.38 -10.96 7.70
C ARG A 109 21.75 -10.32 7.85
N ARG A 110 21.89 -9.07 7.40
CA ARG A 110 23.16 -8.34 7.48
C ARG A 110 23.59 -8.07 8.92
N TYR A 111 22.64 -7.81 9.82
CA TYR A 111 22.94 -7.68 11.26
C TYR A 111 23.42 -9.01 11.85
N SER A 112 22.70 -10.11 11.59
CA SER A 112 23.09 -11.44 12.07
C SER A 112 24.49 -11.85 11.60
N GLU A 113 24.80 -11.66 10.31
CA GLU A 113 26.13 -11.97 9.76
C GLU A 113 27.26 -11.14 10.41
N THR A 114 26.99 -9.87 10.70
CA THR A 114 27.97 -8.97 11.34
C THR A 114 28.21 -9.38 12.79
N GLU A 115 27.15 -9.75 13.51
CA GLU A 115 27.25 -10.22 14.89
C GLU A 115 28.00 -11.56 14.97
N ASP A 116 27.69 -12.51 14.09
CA ASP A 116 28.38 -13.79 13.99
C ASP A 116 29.88 -13.62 13.67
N ALA A 117 30.23 -12.68 12.79
CA ALA A 117 31.61 -12.34 12.48
C ALA A 117 32.35 -11.70 13.67
N ASN A 118 31.69 -10.82 14.43
CA ASN A 118 32.27 -10.18 15.61
C ASN A 118 32.48 -11.18 16.74
N THR A 119 31.47 -12.00 17.05
CA THR A 119 31.57 -13.05 18.07
C THR A 119 32.65 -14.08 17.72
N SER A 120 32.78 -14.45 16.45
CA SER A 120 33.86 -15.34 15.97
C SER A 120 35.23 -14.72 16.20
N ARG A 121 35.43 -13.44 15.83
CA ARG A 121 36.70 -12.72 16.05
C ARG A 121 37.06 -12.59 17.52
N MET A 122 36.07 -12.29 18.37
CA MET A 122 36.28 -12.22 19.83
C MET A 122 36.66 -13.59 20.42
N ARG A 123 36.10 -14.68 19.88
CA ARG A 123 36.38 -16.04 20.36
C ARG A 123 37.73 -16.59 19.89
N THR A 124 38.23 -16.16 18.74
CA THR A 124 39.56 -16.56 18.20
C THR A 124 40.70 -15.65 18.67
N GLY A 125 40.39 -14.53 19.33
CA GLY A 125 41.37 -13.56 19.84
C GLY A 125 41.87 -13.80 21.27
N CYS A 126 41.50 -14.92 21.89
CA CYS A 126 42.02 -15.42 23.17
C CYS A 126 42.81 -16.71 22.93
#